data_AF-A0A9Y1ZAQ1-F1
#
_entry.id   AF-A0A9Y1ZAQ1-F1
#
_cell.length_a   1.000
_cell.length_b   1.000
_cell.length_c   1.000
_cell.angle_alpha   90.00
_cell.angle_beta   90.00
_cell.angle_gamma   90.00
#
_symmetry.space_group_name_H-M   'P 1'
#
loop_
_entity.id
_entity.type
_entity.pdbx_description
1 polymer ?
#
loop_
_entity_poly.entity_id
_entity_poly.type
_entity_poly.pdbx_seq_one_letter_code
_entity_poly.pdbx_strand_id
1 'polypeptide(L)'
;MGPLVYKIRKYGGSLIIIGHDGGDVHPMVREQSKVVKKDTKKEATIYDSIRNRKPQGQIARISGIPPTDWRFDTHEATAWSWQDLRTTDEDDGLSESEAVEQAAIYTVIRAKQQGLSNRQVANFVPWSHETVRKRWNEFENDGLHTDTVANVEGVIA
;
A
#
# COMPACT_ATOMS: atom_id res chain seq x y z
N MET A 1 2.11 -3.09 14.95
CA MET A 1 1.91 -4.52 14.66
C MET A 1 0.97 -5.25 15.64
N GLY A 2 0.84 -4.81 16.89
CA GLY A 2 0.05 -5.50 17.93
C GLY A 2 -1.37 -5.95 17.54
N PRO A 3 -2.24 -5.01 17.14
CA PRO A 3 -3.65 -5.32 16.85
C PRO A 3 -3.85 -6.21 15.62
N LEU A 4 -2.90 -6.21 14.69
CA LEU A 4 -3.02 -6.91 13.41
C LEU A 4 -2.84 -8.42 13.55
N VAL A 5 -1.87 -8.87 14.35
CA VAL A 5 -1.60 -10.30 14.59
C VAL A 5 -2.83 -10.97 15.23
N TYR A 6 -3.48 -10.29 16.18
CA TYR A 6 -4.72 -10.75 16.78
C TYR A 6 -5.86 -10.88 15.77
N LYS A 7 -6.00 -9.90 14.86
CA LYS A 7 -7.02 -9.96 13.80
C LYS A 7 -6.74 -11.11 12.84
N ILE A 8 -5.50 -11.27 12.36
CA ILE A 8 -5.11 -12.39 11.48
C ILE A 8 -5.48 -13.72 12.11
N ARG A 9 -5.11 -13.94 13.37
CA ARG A 9 -5.47 -15.16 14.11
C ARG A 9 -6.99 -15.34 14.21
N LYS A 10 -7.73 -14.27 14.55
CA LYS A 10 -9.20 -14.33 14.70
C LYS A 10 -9.91 -14.69 13.39
N TYR A 11 -9.43 -14.18 12.26
CA TYR A 11 -10.01 -14.43 10.95
C TYR A 11 -9.44 -15.67 10.25
N GLY A 12 -8.65 -16.50 10.95
CA GLY A 12 -8.10 -17.73 10.39
C GLY A 12 -7.00 -17.50 9.34
N GLY A 13 -6.42 -16.29 9.29
CA GLY A 13 -5.29 -16.01 8.42
C GLY A 13 -4.02 -16.72 8.90
N SER A 14 -3.24 -17.22 7.94
CA SER A 14 -1.92 -17.79 8.21
C SER A 14 -0.83 -16.74 8.01
N LEU A 15 0.07 -16.63 8.98
CA LEU A 15 1.20 -15.71 8.92
C LEU A 15 2.50 -16.46 9.16
N ILE A 16 3.38 -16.44 8.16
CA ILE A 16 4.74 -17.01 8.26
C ILE A 16 5.70 -15.83 8.31
N ILE A 17 6.55 -15.78 9.34
CA ILE A 17 7.58 -14.75 9.50
C ILE A 17 8.93 -15.45 9.51
N ILE A 18 9.82 -14.98 8.63
CA ILE A 18 11.19 -15.49 8.50
C ILE A 18 12.12 -14.40 9.03
N GLY A 19 12.82 -14.70 10.12
CA GLY A 19 13.84 -13.84 10.72
C GLY A 19 15.18 -14.55 10.75
N HIS A 20 16.26 -13.79 10.92
CA HIS A 20 17.60 -14.34 11.02
C HIS A 20 17.87 -14.87 12.43
N ASP A 21 17.47 -14.12 13.46
CA ASP A 21 17.58 -14.51 14.86
C ASP A 21 16.24 -14.40 15.60
N GLY A 22 16.15 -15.10 16.73
CA GLY A 22 15.04 -14.99 17.67
C GLY A 22 14.90 -13.61 18.31
N GLY A 23 15.69 -12.61 17.90
CA GLY A 23 15.61 -11.20 18.23
C GLY A 23 14.79 -10.34 17.26
N ASP A 24 14.63 -10.79 16.01
CA ASP A 24 14.11 -9.93 14.91
C ASP A 24 12.58 -9.82 14.92
N VAL A 25 11.92 -10.85 15.44
CA VAL A 25 10.46 -10.92 15.47
C VAL A 25 9.93 -10.17 16.70
N HIS A 26 8.88 -9.36 16.60
CA HIS A 26 8.34 -8.67 17.78
C HIS A 26 7.88 -9.67 18.88
N PRO A 27 8.16 -9.44 20.19
CA PRO A 27 7.82 -10.38 21.27
C PRO A 27 6.39 -10.91 21.24
N MET A 28 5.41 -10.03 21.01
CA MET A 28 3.99 -10.40 20.95
C MET A 28 3.65 -11.39 19.81
N VAL A 29 4.40 -11.40 18.71
CA VAL A 29 4.26 -12.44 17.67
C VAL A 29 4.82 -13.76 18.18
N ARG A 30 5.97 -13.73 18.87
CA ARG A 30 6.62 -14.94 19.40
C ARG A 30 5.77 -15.68 20.43
N GLU A 31 4.96 -14.97 21.19
CA GLU A 31 4.04 -15.56 22.16
C GLU A 31 2.84 -16.27 21.51
N GLN A 32 2.49 -15.90 20.27
CA GLN A 32 1.30 -16.42 19.59
C GLN A 32 1.62 -17.44 18.48
N SER A 33 2.91 -17.63 18.19
CA SER A 33 3.38 -18.45 17.07
C SER A 33 4.17 -19.65 17.55
N LYS A 34 4.08 -20.76 16.81
CA LYS A 34 5.05 -21.86 16.92
C LYS A 34 6.35 -21.44 16.24
N VAL A 35 7.45 -21.98 16.73
CA VAL A 35 8.79 -21.58 16.28
C VAL A 35 9.43 -22.75 15.57
N VAL A 36 9.76 -22.57 14.30
CA VAL A 36 10.52 -23.55 13.52
C VAL A 36 11.94 -23.03 13.40
N LYS A 37 12.87 -23.63 14.14
CA LYS A 37 14.29 -23.29 14.04
C LYS A 37 14.97 -24.28 13.10
N LYS A 38 15.55 -23.78 12.02
CA LYS A 38 16.46 -24.58 11.20
C LYS A 38 17.83 -24.62 11.87
N ASP A 39 18.22 -25.81 12.35
CA ASP A 39 19.55 -26.03 12.94
C ASP A 39 20.58 -26.29 11.85
N THR A 40 20.17 -26.97 10.76
CA THR A 40 21.00 -27.16 9.56
C THR A 40 20.16 -27.09 8.29
N LYS A 41 20.78 -27.28 7.11
CA LYS A 41 20.04 -27.36 5.84
C LYS A 41 19.04 -28.53 5.80
N LYS A 42 19.30 -29.60 6.56
CA LYS A 42 18.53 -30.86 6.55
C LYS A 42 17.75 -31.14 7.84
N GLU A 43 17.91 -30.30 8.86
CA GLU A 43 17.32 -30.51 10.17
C GLU A 43 16.63 -29.24 10.68
N ALA A 44 15.45 -29.41 11.27
CA ALA A 44 14.73 -28.34 11.94
C ALA A 44 14.10 -28.85 13.24
N THR A 45 14.08 -28.00 14.25
CA THR A 45 13.45 -28.29 15.53
C THR A 45 12.29 -27.33 15.75
N ILE A 46 11.13 -27.89 16.09
CA ILE A 46 9.90 -27.14 16.37
C ILE A 46 9.82 -26.91 17.87
N TYR A 47 9.58 -25.67 18.25
CA TYR A 47 9.45 -25.20 19.61
C TYR A 47 8.11 -24.50 19.83
N ASP A 48 7.68 -24.47 21.08
CA ASP A 48 6.43 -23.85 21.50
C ASP A 48 6.52 -22.33 21.56
N SER A 49 7.65 -21.78 22.00
CA SER A 49 7.83 -20.33 22.18
C SER A 49 9.30 -19.91 22.12
N ILE A 50 9.56 -18.59 22.11
CA ILE A 50 10.89 -17.98 22.31
C ILE A 50 10.84 -17.06 23.53
N ARG A 51 11.75 -17.27 24.48
CA ARG A 51 11.95 -16.41 25.65
C ARG A 51 13.42 -15.99 25.73
N ASN A 52 13.68 -14.70 25.96
CA ASN A 52 15.05 -14.16 26.00
C ASN A 52 15.89 -14.54 24.77
N ARG A 53 15.29 -14.48 23.58
CA ARG A 53 15.89 -14.91 22.28
C ARG A 53 16.26 -16.40 22.20
N LYS A 54 15.91 -17.21 23.19
CA LYS A 54 16.15 -18.66 23.18
C LYS A 54 14.83 -19.40 22.96
N PRO A 55 14.78 -20.37 22.03
CA PRO A 55 13.61 -21.21 21.86
C PRO A 55 13.40 -22.09 23.12
N GLN A 56 12.14 -22.33 23.47
CA GLN A 56 11.71 -23.08 24.66
C GLN A 56 10.58 -24.03 24.30
N GLY A 57 10.47 -25.13 25.06
CA GLY A 57 9.41 -26.13 24.87
C GLY A 57 9.54 -26.85 23.53
N GLN A 58 10.58 -27.69 23.38
CA GLN A 58 10.75 -28.50 22.18
C GLN A 58 9.55 -29.44 21.99
N ILE A 59 8.92 -29.36 20.82
CA ILE A 59 7.76 -30.17 20.46
C ILE A 59 8.22 -31.37 19.64
N ALA A 60 9.02 -31.14 18.60
CA ALA A 60 9.47 -32.18 17.68
C ALA A 60 10.77 -31.77 16.99
N ARG A 61 11.53 -32.77 16.53
CA ARG A 61 12.69 -32.58 15.65
C ARG A 61 12.45 -33.31 14.35
N ILE A 62 12.68 -32.62 13.24
CA ILE A 62 12.51 -33.12 11.88
C ILE A 62 13.89 -33.22 11.26
N SER A 63 14.19 -34.38 10.68
CA SER A 63 15.40 -34.65 9.92
C SER A 63 15.05 -35.06 8.48
N GLY A 64 16.03 -34.99 7.59
CA GLY A 64 15.84 -35.39 6.20
C GLY A 64 15.04 -34.40 5.37
N ILE A 65 15.02 -33.11 5.74
CA ILE A 65 14.36 -32.06 4.96
C ILE A 65 14.97 -32.07 3.55
N PRO A 66 14.17 -32.30 2.50
CA PRO A 66 14.69 -32.36 1.14
C PRO A 66 15.27 -31.00 0.74
N PRO A 67 16.29 -30.99 -0.14
CA PRO A 67 16.70 -29.75 -0.78
C PRO A 67 15.51 -29.18 -1.56
N THR A 68 15.46 -27.85 -1.71
CA THR A 68 14.45 -27.23 -2.57
C THR A 68 14.70 -27.62 -4.02
N ASP A 69 13.62 -27.86 -4.77
CA ASP A 69 13.68 -28.10 -6.21
C ASP A 69 13.99 -26.80 -6.99
N TRP A 70 13.90 -25.65 -6.31
CA TRP A 70 14.15 -24.36 -6.91
C TRP A 70 15.64 -24.15 -7.11
N ARG A 71 16.02 -23.79 -8.34
CA ARG A 71 17.37 -23.32 -8.63
C ARG A 71 17.41 -21.82 -8.39
N PHE A 72 18.31 -21.40 -7.52
CA PHE A 72 18.54 -20.00 -7.18
C PHE A 72 20.05 -19.72 -7.20
N ASP A 73 20.44 -18.52 -7.63
CA ASP A 73 21.81 -18.06 -7.55
C ASP A 73 22.01 -17.32 -6.22
N THR A 74 22.95 -17.80 -5.40
CA THR A 74 23.26 -17.18 -4.10
C THR A 74 24.04 -15.88 -4.21
N HIS A 75 24.57 -15.55 -5.39
CA HIS A 75 25.33 -14.33 -5.66
C HIS A 75 24.52 -13.30 -6.44
N GLU A 76 23.27 -13.62 -6.78
CA GLU A 76 22.42 -12.69 -7.50
C GLU A 76 21.92 -11.60 -6.55
N ALA A 77 22.39 -10.38 -6.78
CA ALA A 77 21.87 -9.18 -6.14
C ALA A 77 20.53 -8.81 -6.80
N THR A 78 19.53 -9.69 -6.69
CA THR A 78 18.22 -9.42 -7.30
C THR A 78 17.63 -8.16 -6.66
N ALA A 79 17.39 -7.14 -7.48
CA ALA A 79 16.63 -5.97 -7.08
C ALA A 79 15.18 -6.38 -6.88
N TRP A 80 14.69 -6.26 -5.64
CA TRP A 80 13.27 -6.45 -5.38
C TRP A 80 12.55 -5.14 -5.75
N SER A 81 11.43 -5.26 -6.45
CA SER A 81 10.49 -4.17 -6.67
C SER A 81 9.09 -4.70 -6.38
N TRP A 82 8.25 -3.85 -5.81
CA TRP A 82 6.82 -4.10 -5.96
C TRP A 82 6.48 -3.80 -7.41
N GLN A 83 6.17 -4.83 -8.19
CA GLN A 83 5.38 -4.58 -9.39
C GLN A 83 4.05 -4.03 -8.89
N ASP A 84 3.79 -2.78 -9.22
CA ASP A 84 2.51 -2.19 -8.96
C ASP A 84 1.49 -2.96 -9.81
N LEU A 85 0.73 -3.85 -9.18
CA LEU A 85 -0.27 -4.67 -9.88
C LEU A 85 -1.46 -3.81 -10.37
N ARG A 86 -1.47 -2.49 -10.09
CA ARG A 86 -2.36 -1.52 -10.73
C ARG A 86 -2.03 -1.27 -12.20
N THR A 87 -0.84 -1.65 -12.67
CA THR A 87 -0.35 -1.36 -14.03
C THR A 87 -0.71 -2.43 -15.09
N THR A 88 -1.60 -3.38 -14.78
CA THR A 88 -2.01 -4.44 -15.74
C THR A 88 -3.35 -4.16 -16.41
N ASP A 89 -4.03 -3.08 -16.02
CA ASP A 89 -4.98 -2.41 -16.90
C ASP A 89 -4.21 -1.26 -17.54
N GLU A 90 -4.39 -1.05 -18.84
CA GLU A 90 -3.79 0.04 -19.61
C GLU A 90 -3.86 1.35 -18.80
N ASP A 91 -2.70 1.82 -18.33
CA ASP A 91 -2.57 3.03 -17.51
C ASP A 91 -2.81 4.26 -18.38
N ASP A 92 -4.08 4.51 -18.66
CA ASP A 92 -4.65 5.81 -19.04
C ASP A 92 -5.12 6.56 -17.78
N GLY A 93 -4.58 6.20 -16.61
CA GLY A 93 -4.90 6.77 -15.31
C GLY A 93 -4.17 8.10 -15.07
N LEU A 94 -4.89 9.10 -14.59
CA LEU A 94 -4.30 10.39 -14.21
C LEU A 94 -3.31 10.19 -13.05
N SER A 95 -2.15 10.83 -13.13
CA SER A 95 -1.25 10.95 -11.98
C SER A 95 -1.98 11.64 -10.82
N GLU A 96 -1.51 11.43 -9.58
CA GLU A 96 -2.10 12.07 -8.39
C GLU A 96 -2.16 13.61 -8.52
N SER A 97 -1.12 14.21 -9.11
CA SER A 97 -1.09 15.64 -9.41
C SER A 97 -2.15 16.06 -10.42
N GLU A 98 -2.35 15.28 -11.48
CA GLU A 98 -3.33 15.57 -12.52
C GLU A 98 -4.76 15.39 -11.99
N ALA A 99 -5.00 14.36 -11.19
CA ALA A 99 -6.29 14.15 -10.53
C ALA A 99 -6.66 15.31 -9.60
N VAL A 100 -5.70 15.83 -8.82
CA VAL A 100 -5.90 17.00 -7.96
C VAL A 100 -6.17 18.26 -8.80
N GLU A 101 -5.44 18.45 -9.91
CA GLU A 101 -5.67 19.58 -10.81
C GLU A 101 -7.06 19.50 -11.46
N GLN A 102 -7.45 18.36 -12.00
CA GLN A 102 -8.77 18.17 -12.62
C GLN A 102 -9.92 18.37 -11.62
N ALA A 103 -9.80 17.83 -10.41
CA ALA A 103 -10.79 18.03 -9.34
C ALA A 103 -10.90 19.50 -8.93
N ALA A 104 -9.78 20.24 -8.88
CA ALA A 104 -9.78 21.66 -8.59
C ALA A 104 -10.45 22.48 -9.72
N ILE A 105 -10.19 22.17 -10.99
CA ILE A 105 -10.85 22.80 -12.15
C ILE A 105 -12.35 22.55 -12.11
N TYR A 106 -12.76 21.30 -11.91
CA TYR A 106 -14.17 20.92 -11.76
C TYR A 106 -14.86 21.71 -10.64
N THR A 107 -14.21 21.80 -9.47
CA THR A 107 -14.72 22.54 -8.31
C THR A 107 -14.88 24.03 -8.64
N VAL A 108 -13.92 24.64 -9.34
CA VAL A 108 -14.03 26.03 -9.80
C VAL A 108 -15.26 26.22 -10.68
N ILE A 109 -15.42 25.38 -11.70
CA ILE A 109 -16.50 25.52 -12.69
C ILE A 109 -17.87 25.33 -12.04
N ARG A 110 -18.05 24.26 -11.25
CA ARG A 110 -19.34 23.99 -10.58
C ARG A 110 -19.70 25.06 -9.55
N ALA A 111 -18.74 25.51 -8.74
CA ALA A 111 -19.00 26.56 -7.76
C ALA A 111 -19.32 27.92 -8.43
N LYS A 112 -18.69 28.22 -9.57
CA LYS A 112 -19.01 29.42 -10.36
C LYS A 112 -20.38 29.35 -11.03
N GLN A 113 -20.77 28.20 -11.56
CA GLN A 113 -22.13 27.96 -12.09
C GLN A 113 -23.21 28.11 -11.00
N GLN A 114 -22.88 27.78 -9.74
CA GLN A 114 -23.74 28.00 -8.57
C GLN A 114 -23.73 29.47 -8.08
N GLY A 115 -23.01 30.37 -8.73
CA GLY A 115 -23.01 31.80 -8.43
C GLY A 115 -22.05 32.24 -7.33
N LEU A 116 -21.10 31.39 -6.90
CA LEU A 116 -20.12 31.77 -5.88
C LEU A 116 -19.12 32.81 -6.42
N SER A 117 -18.64 33.69 -5.53
CA SER A 117 -17.58 34.64 -5.85
C SER A 117 -16.21 33.96 -5.90
N ASN A 118 -15.27 34.53 -6.67
CA ASN A 118 -13.93 33.95 -6.84
C ASN A 118 -13.18 33.75 -5.51
N ARG A 119 -13.43 34.63 -4.52
CA ARG A 119 -12.84 34.51 -3.18
C ARG A 119 -13.43 33.36 -2.38
N GLN A 120 -14.73 33.08 -2.52
CA GLN A 120 -15.36 31.94 -1.86
C GLN A 120 -14.88 30.63 -2.47
N VAL A 121 -14.78 30.57 -3.81
CA VAL A 121 -14.28 29.39 -4.52
C VAL A 121 -12.83 29.07 -4.14
N ALA A 122 -11.97 30.09 -3.98
CA ALA A 122 -10.58 29.92 -3.57
C ALA A 122 -10.38 29.23 -2.20
N ASN A 123 -11.42 29.15 -1.35
CA ASN A 123 -11.35 28.41 -0.09
C ASN A 123 -11.45 26.89 -0.28
N PHE A 124 -11.94 26.43 -1.44
CA PHE A 124 -12.18 25.02 -1.74
C PHE A 124 -11.12 24.41 -2.66
N VAL A 125 -10.22 25.24 -3.20
CA VAL A 125 -9.21 24.82 -4.19
C VAL A 125 -7.83 25.31 -3.77
N PRO A 126 -6.73 24.65 -4.19
CA PRO A 126 -5.37 25.01 -3.78
C PRO A 126 -4.85 26.31 -4.45
N TRP A 127 -5.73 27.14 -5.00
CA TRP A 127 -5.38 28.27 -5.86
C TRP A 127 -5.94 29.60 -5.35
N SER A 128 -5.24 30.67 -5.70
CA SER A 128 -5.70 32.02 -5.39
C SER A 128 -6.95 32.40 -6.18
N HIS A 129 -7.69 33.40 -5.68
CA HIS A 129 -8.87 33.95 -6.35
C HIS A 129 -8.58 34.52 -7.76
N GLU A 130 -7.33 34.90 -8.06
CA GLU A 130 -6.90 35.33 -9.40
C GLU A 130 -6.79 34.15 -10.35
N THR A 131 -6.19 33.05 -9.90
CA THR A 131 -6.13 31.79 -10.65
C THR A 131 -7.52 31.23 -10.89
N VAL A 132 -8.42 31.30 -9.90
CA VAL A 132 -9.84 30.93 -10.06
C VAL A 132 -10.51 31.75 -11.16
N ARG A 133 -10.29 33.08 -11.16
CA ARG A 133 -10.80 33.96 -12.23
C ARG A 133 -10.28 33.54 -13.61
N LYS A 134 -8.99 33.25 -13.70
CA LYS A 134 -8.35 32.83 -14.94
C LYS A 134 -8.96 31.52 -15.46
N ARG A 135 -9.06 30.49 -14.62
CA ARG A 135 -9.65 29.19 -14.97
C ARG A 135 -11.12 29.29 -15.38
N TRP A 136 -11.90 30.14 -14.70
CA TRP A 136 -13.28 30.41 -15.08
C TRP A 136 -13.37 31.08 -16.46
N ASN A 137 -12.52 32.06 -16.74
CA ASN A 137 -12.49 32.72 -18.04
C ASN A 137 -12.06 31.78 -19.17
N GLU A 138 -11.09 30.89 -18.92
CA GLU A 138 -10.65 29.85 -19.86
C GLU A 138 -11.83 28.91 -20.22
N PHE A 139 -12.68 28.58 -19.25
CA PHE A 139 -13.88 27.77 -19.49
C PHE A 139 -14.99 28.54 -20.22
N GLU A 140 -15.33 29.74 -19.74
CA GLU A 140 -16.48 30.51 -20.23
C GLU A 140 -16.24 31.15 -21.61
N ASN A 141 -15.03 31.66 -21.87
CA ASN A 141 -14.74 32.40 -23.11
C ASN A 141 -14.00 31.56 -24.15
N ASP A 142 -13.10 30.67 -23.71
CA ASP A 142 -12.23 29.91 -24.62
C ASP A 142 -12.72 28.46 -24.82
N GLY A 143 -13.76 28.03 -24.09
CA GLY A 143 -14.33 26.68 -24.17
C GLY A 143 -13.41 25.56 -23.66
N LEU A 144 -12.31 25.91 -22.99
CA LEU A 144 -11.35 24.97 -22.42
C LEU A 144 -11.94 24.24 -21.20
N HIS A 145 -11.34 23.11 -20.82
CA HIS A 145 -11.70 22.33 -19.61
C HIS A 145 -13.08 21.66 -19.62
N THR A 146 -13.78 21.64 -20.75
CA THR A 146 -15.04 20.88 -20.94
C THR A 146 -14.83 19.38 -20.77
N ASP A 147 -13.77 18.83 -21.37
CA ASP A 147 -13.39 17.41 -21.22
C ASP A 147 -13.01 17.09 -19.77
N THR A 148 -12.31 17.99 -19.09
CA THR A 148 -11.95 17.85 -17.67
C THR A 148 -13.19 17.71 -16.77
N VAL A 149 -14.24 18.51 -17.03
CA VAL A 149 -15.49 18.42 -16.29
C VAL A 149 -16.20 17.09 -16.55
N ALA A 150 -16.26 16.67 -17.81
CA ALA A 150 -16.88 15.40 -18.20
C ALA A 150 -16.17 14.18 -17.58
N ASN A 151 -14.83 14.19 -17.57
CA ASN A 151 -14.02 13.13 -16.97
C ASN A 151 -14.25 13.01 -15.47
N VAL A 152 -14.25 14.14 -14.74
CA VAL A 152 -14.49 14.13 -13.28
C VAL A 152 -15.93 13.69 -12.96
N GLU A 153 -16.92 14.08 -13.78
CA GLU A 153 -18.31 13.62 -13.61
C GLU A 153 -18.47 12.12 -13.87
N GLY A 154 -17.79 11.58 -14.88
CA GLY A 154 -17.81 10.15 -15.18
C GLY A 154 -17.21 9.27 -14.06
N VAL A 155 -16.35 9.84 -13.21
CA VAL A 155 -15.76 9.14 -12.05
C VAL A 155 -16.61 9.29 -10.78
N ILE A 156 -17.31 10.42 -10.62
CA ILE A 156 -18.09 10.73 -9.40
C ILE A 156 -19.54 10.19 -9.48
N ALA A 157 -20.11 10.02 -10.68
CA ALA A 157 -21.47 9.50 -10.89
C ALA A 157 -21.58 7.97 -10.69
#